data_AF-R5MRA2-F1
#
_entry.id   AF-R5MRA2-F1
#
_cell.length_a   1.000
_cell.length_b   1.000
_cell.length_c   1.000
_cell.angle_alpha   90.00
_cell.angle_beta   90.00
_cell.angle_gamma   90.00
#
_symmetry.space_group_name_H-M   'P 1'
#
loop_
_entity.id
_entity.type
_entity.pdbx_description
1 polymer ?
#
loop_
_entity_poly.entity_id
_entity_poly.type
_entity_poly.pdbx_seq_one_letter_code
_entity_poly.pdbx_strand_id
1 'polypeptide(L)'
;MLLTDNNATIVQENHFVKIRKLDRNVCLNLKKLYNFRCQICGQLISAPYGNKPVVDAHHIEFFTQSLNNNYNNVMILCPNHHRIVHTYRPLFKRQTKIFEYPNGYKEKVLLNLHL
;
A
#
# COMPACT_ATOMS: atom_id res chain seq x y z
N MET A 1 -3.28 -20.60 24.48
CA MET A 1 -2.57 -21.88 24.62
C MET A 1 -1.38 -21.84 23.67
N LEU A 2 -0.15 -21.98 24.18
CA LEU A 2 1.05 -22.03 23.33
C LEU A 2 1.09 -23.42 22.68
N LEU A 3 1.25 -23.49 21.36
CA LEU A 3 1.27 -24.73 20.59
C LEU A 3 2.70 -25.06 20.16
N THR A 4 3.02 -26.36 20.12
CA THR A 4 4.29 -26.90 19.61
C THR A 4 4.02 -27.74 18.36
N ASP A 5 4.82 -27.56 17.32
CA ASP A 5 4.75 -28.32 16.06
C ASP A 5 5.93 -29.30 15.96
N ASN A 6 5.67 -30.55 16.33
CA ASN A 6 6.68 -31.62 16.30
C ASN A 6 6.81 -32.28 14.92
N ASN A 7 5.96 -31.93 13.95
CA ASN A 7 5.95 -32.51 12.61
C ASN A 7 6.51 -31.53 11.56
N ALA A 8 7.13 -30.44 12.00
CA ALA A 8 7.77 -29.47 11.13
C ALA A 8 8.82 -30.17 10.24
N THR A 9 8.57 -30.18 8.93
CA THR A 9 9.44 -30.78 7.92
C THR A 9 9.57 -29.87 6.70
N ILE A 10 10.63 -30.05 5.93
CA ILE A 10 10.84 -29.36 4.64
C ILE A 10 10.51 -30.36 3.53
N VAL A 11 9.63 -29.97 2.61
CA VAL A 11 9.26 -30.77 1.43
C VAL A 11 9.61 -29.98 0.17
N GLN A 12 10.10 -30.67 -0.86
CA GLN A 12 10.38 -30.11 -2.18
C GLN A 12 9.36 -30.65 -3.20
N GLU A 13 8.66 -29.75 -3.88
CA GLU A 13 7.65 -30.07 -4.90
C GLU A 13 7.79 -29.17 -6.12
N ASN A 14 7.38 -29.65 -7.30
CA ASN A 14 7.34 -28.85 -8.52
C ASN A 14 6.01 -28.08 -8.61
N HIS A 15 6.08 -26.77 -8.87
CA HIS A 15 4.89 -25.93 -9.02
C HIS A 15 4.90 -25.11 -10.31
N PHE A 16 3.74 -25.00 -10.95
CA PHE A 16 3.47 -23.99 -11.96
C PHE A 16 2.92 -22.74 -11.28
N VAL A 17 3.63 -21.62 -11.37
CA VAL A 17 3.28 -20.37 -10.66
C VAL A 17 2.98 -19.24 -11.62
N LYS A 18 1.96 -18.43 -11.28
CA LYS A 18 1.73 -17.14 -11.94
C LYS A 18 2.58 -16.08 -11.27
N ILE A 19 3.52 -15.49 -12.01
CA ILE A 19 4.37 -14.41 -11.51
C ILE A 19 3.83 -13.05 -11.93
N ARG A 20 3.88 -12.09 -11.00
CA ARG A 20 3.53 -10.70 -11.27
C ARG A 20 4.75 -9.97 -11.84
N LYS A 21 4.64 -9.47 -13.07
CA LYS A 21 5.67 -8.63 -13.71
C LYS A 21 5.18 -7.19 -13.77
N LEU A 22 5.88 -6.27 -13.11
CA LEU A 22 5.63 -4.83 -13.17
C LEU A 22 6.92 -4.05 -12.98
N ASP A 23 6.95 -2.83 -13.50
CA ASP A 23 8.05 -1.91 -13.27
C ASP A 23 7.96 -1.31 -11.85
N ARG A 24 8.94 -1.66 -11.01
CA ARG A 24 9.04 -1.19 -9.62
C ARG A 24 9.39 0.29 -9.55
N ASN A 25 9.97 0.87 -10.60
CA ASN A 25 10.36 2.27 -10.62
C ASN A 25 9.18 3.21 -10.46
N VAL A 26 7.97 2.83 -10.90
CA VAL A 26 6.75 3.62 -10.66
C VAL A 26 6.55 3.84 -9.15
N CYS A 27 6.54 2.76 -8.37
CA CYS A 27 6.37 2.83 -6.92
C CYS A 27 7.55 3.54 -6.24
N LEU A 28 8.79 3.26 -6.66
CA LEU A 28 9.99 3.86 -6.08
C LEU A 28 10.05 5.38 -6.31
N ASN A 29 9.72 5.84 -7.52
CA ASN A 29 9.70 7.27 -7.85
C ASN A 29 8.60 8.01 -7.09
N LEU A 30 7.43 7.39 -6.93
CA LEU A 30 6.36 7.98 -6.11
C LEU A 30 6.76 8.07 -4.64
N LYS A 31 7.41 7.05 -4.05
CA LYS A 31 7.94 7.12 -2.68
C LYS A 31 8.88 8.32 -2.50
N LYS A 32 9.76 8.57 -3.48
CA LYS A 32 10.65 9.74 -3.49
C LYS A 32 9.89 11.06 -3.66
N LEU A 33 8.91 11.13 -4.57
CA LEU A 33 8.09 12.32 -4.84
C LEU A 33 7.41 12.84 -3.57
N TYR A 34 6.91 11.94 -2.72
CA TYR A 34 6.27 12.30 -1.44
C TYR A 34 7.25 12.42 -0.28
N ASN A 35 8.56 12.39 -0.54
CA ASN A 35 9.60 12.42 0.47
C ASN A 35 9.36 11.39 1.59
N PHE A 36 8.89 10.20 1.19
CA PHE A 36 8.54 9.09 2.07
C PHE A 36 7.47 9.40 3.13
N ARG A 37 6.56 10.34 2.84
CA ARG A 37 5.41 10.66 3.68
C ARG A 37 4.14 9.95 3.22
N CYS A 38 3.28 9.60 4.16
CA CYS A 38 1.95 9.10 3.86
C CYS A 38 1.11 10.19 3.18
N GLN A 39 0.45 9.87 2.06
CA GLN A 39 -0.44 10.80 1.38
C GLN A 39 -1.69 11.14 2.19
N ILE A 40 -2.16 10.22 3.05
CA ILE A 40 -3.37 10.44 3.86
C ILE A 40 -3.06 11.31 5.08
N CYS A 41 -2.08 10.95 5.92
CA CYS A 41 -1.79 11.71 7.14
C CYS A 41 -0.61 12.68 7.05
N GLY A 42 0.15 12.71 5.96
CA GLY A 42 1.32 13.58 5.76
C GLY A 42 2.56 13.24 6.61
N GLN A 43 2.46 12.24 7.48
CA GLN A 43 3.52 11.89 8.42
C GLN A 43 4.68 11.15 7.74
N LEU A 44 5.89 11.51 8.15
CA LEU A 44 7.10 10.69 7.98
C LEU A 44 7.24 9.83 9.24
N ILE A 45 6.52 8.71 9.29
CA ILE A 45 6.40 7.90 10.52
C ILE A 45 7.73 7.32 11.00
N SER A 46 8.71 7.20 10.11
CA SER A 46 10.00 6.59 10.41
C SER A 46 10.95 7.56 11.12
N ALA A 47 10.64 8.86 11.14
CA ALA A 47 11.52 9.89 11.68
C ALA A 47 11.99 9.61 13.13
N PRO A 48 11.14 9.11 14.06
CA PRO A 48 11.59 8.78 15.41
C PRO A 48 12.52 7.56 15.50
N TYR A 49 12.53 6.69 14.49
CA TYR A 49 13.25 5.40 14.51
C TYR A 49 14.57 5.42 13.73
N GLY A 50 14.80 6.47 12.92
CA GLY A 50 16.04 6.68 12.20
C GLY A 50 15.86 7.13 10.74
N ASN A 51 16.90 6.91 9.94
CA ASN A 51 17.02 7.42 8.58
C ASN A 51 16.41 6.52 7.50
N LYS A 52 15.97 5.30 7.84
CA LYS A 52 15.36 4.37 6.89
C LYS A 52 13.88 4.73 6.69
N PRO A 53 13.42 4.99 5.45
CA PRO A 53 12.02 5.33 5.21
C PRO A 53 11.11 4.11 5.40
N VAL A 54 9.94 4.33 5.99
CA VAL A 54 8.90 3.29 6.18
C VAL A 54 7.59 3.76 5.56
N VAL A 55 7.37 3.37 4.31
CA VAL A 55 6.16 3.64 3.53
C VAL A 55 5.93 2.55 2.49
N ASP A 56 4.67 2.34 2.15
CA ASP A 56 4.22 1.34 1.18
C ASP A 56 3.51 2.00 0.00
N ALA A 57 3.66 1.38 -1.17
CA ALA A 57 2.91 1.77 -2.36
C ALA A 57 1.66 0.89 -2.46
N HIS A 58 0.49 1.52 -2.56
CA HIS A 58 -0.82 0.90 -2.61
C HIS A 58 -1.49 1.19 -3.95
N HIS A 59 -1.89 0.16 -4.69
CA HIS A 59 -2.70 0.37 -5.90
C HIS A 59 -4.14 0.75 -5.51
N ILE A 60 -4.66 1.91 -5.95
CA ILE A 60 -6.02 2.39 -5.64
C ILE A 60 -7.06 1.36 -6.11
N GLU A 61 -6.99 0.98 -7.38
CA GLU A 61 -7.63 -0.22 -7.91
C GLU A 61 -6.62 -1.36 -7.84
N PHE A 62 -6.94 -2.40 -7.07
CA PHE A 62 -6.03 -3.53 -6.86
C PHE A 62 -5.48 -4.06 -8.18
N PHE A 63 -4.16 -4.12 -8.29
CA PHE A 63 -3.51 -4.57 -9.52
C PHE A 63 -3.92 -5.98 -9.92
N THR A 64 -4.19 -6.88 -8.97
CA THR A 64 -4.64 -8.25 -9.30
C THR A 64 -5.98 -8.26 -10.04
N GLN A 65 -6.71 -7.15 -10.03
CA GLN A 65 -7.95 -6.94 -10.76
C GLN A 65 -7.73 -6.07 -12.01
N SER A 66 -7.02 -4.95 -11.90
CA SER A 66 -6.90 -3.96 -12.98
C SER A 66 -5.67 -4.14 -13.88
N LEU A 67 -4.64 -4.84 -13.41
CA LEU A 67 -3.28 -4.88 -13.97
C LEU A 67 -2.64 -3.49 -14.20
N ASN A 68 -3.25 -2.43 -13.62
CA ASN A 68 -2.87 -1.05 -13.86
C ASN A 68 -1.76 -0.64 -12.89
N ASN A 69 -0.51 -0.57 -13.39
CA ASN A 69 0.64 -0.07 -12.65
C ASN A 69 0.99 1.39 -12.97
N ASN A 70 0.08 2.16 -13.57
CA ASN A 70 0.32 3.57 -13.87
C ASN A 70 0.34 4.39 -12.58
N TYR A 71 1.11 5.49 -12.57
CA TYR A 71 1.28 6.34 -11.40
C TYR A 71 -0.05 6.84 -10.83
N ASN A 72 -1.02 7.14 -11.70
CA ASN A 72 -2.36 7.62 -11.30
C ASN A 72 -3.19 6.56 -10.56
N ASN A 73 -2.75 5.30 -10.51
CA ASN A 73 -3.35 4.21 -9.76
C ASN A 73 -2.53 3.83 -8.51
N VAL A 74 -1.51 4.57 -8.13
CA VAL A 74 -0.64 4.22 -7.00
C VAL A 74 -0.63 5.33 -5.95
N MET A 75 -0.79 4.97 -4.69
CA MET A 75 -0.66 5.85 -3.54
C MET A 75 0.48 5.46 -2.63
N ILE A 76 1.12 6.42 -1.98
CA ILE A 76 2.13 6.20 -0.94
C ILE A 76 1.48 6.36 0.42
N LEU A 77 1.48 5.30 1.22
CA LEU A 77 0.82 5.23 2.53
C LEU A 77 1.80 4.79 3.62
N CYS A 78 1.55 5.20 4.87
CA CYS A 78 2.19 4.56 6.03
C CYS A 78 1.61 3.14 6.23
N PRO A 79 2.29 2.24 6.97
CA PRO A 79 1.80 0.89 7.24
C PRO A 79 0.41 0.86 7.88
N ASN A 80 0.09 1.83 8.74
CA ASN A 80 -1.24 1.95 9.36
C ASN A 80 -2.32 2.19 8.31
N HIS A 81 -2.22 3.29 7.54
CA HIS A 81 -3.18 3.59 6.47
C HIS A 81 -3.18 2.55 5.37
N HIS A 82 -2.01 1.99 5.01
CA HIS A 82 -1.90 0.91 4.05
C HIS A 82 -2.76 -0.29 4.48
N ARG A 83 -2.64 -0.73 5.74
CA ARG A 83 -3.42 -1.84 6.27
C ARG A 83 -4.91 -1.50 6.37
N ILE A 84 -5.25 -0.30 6.86
CA ILE A 84 -6.63 0.18 6.97
C ILE A 84 -7.32 0.17 5.59
N VAL A 85 -6.70 0.76 4.56
CA VAL A 85 -7.26 0.80 3.20
C VAL A 85 -7.39 -0.61 2.62
N HIS A 86 -6.39 -1.47 2.80
CA HIS A 86 -6.48 -2.87 2.33
C HIS A 86 -7.62 -3.65 2.98
N THR A 87 -7.83 -3.46 4.30
CA THR A 87 -8.84 -4.17 5.08
C THR A 87 -10.24 -3.69 4.77
N TYR A 88 -10.47 -2.37 4.80
CA TYR A 88 -11.82 -1.82 4.66
C TYR A 88 -12.22 -1.52 3.22
N ARG A 89 -11.28 -1.55 2.28
CA ARG A 89 -11.50 -1.31 0.85
C ARG A 89 -12.37 -0.07 0.57
N PRO A 90 -12.02 1.12 1.14
CA PRO A 90 -12.79 2.33 0.94
C PRO A 90 -12.83 2.74 -0.53
N LEU A 91 -13.91 3.42 -0.93
CA LEU A 91 -14.03 4.00 -2.27
C LEU A 91 -13.20 5.28 -2.36
N PHE A 92 -12.25 5.33 -3.28
CA PHE A 92 -11.49 6.54 -3.55
C PHE A 92 -12.21 7.45 -4.56
N LYS A 93 -12.72 8.59 -4.09
CA LYS A 93 -13.37 9.60 -4.93
C LYS A 93 -12.30 10.49 -5.58
N ARG A 94 -11.98 10.24 -6.85
CA ARG A 94 -10.89 10.94 -7.56
C ARG A 94 -11.09 12.45 -7.68
N GLN A 95 -12.31 12.95 -7.80
CA GLN A 95 -12.58 14.38 -7.95
C GLN A 95 -12.26 15.15 -6.65
N THR A 96 -12.64 14.56 -5.51
CA THR A 96 -12.52 15.21 -4.20
C THR A 96 -11.28 14.79 -3.42
N LYS A 97 -10.60 13.72 -3.86
CA LYS A 97 -9.44 13.12 -3.19
C LYS A 97 -9.76 12.63 -1.78
N ILE A 98 -10.93 11.99 -1.65
CA ILE A 98 -11.46 11.47 -0.39
C ILE A 98 -11.61 9.96 -0.48
N PHE A 99 -11.17 9.25 0.55
CA PHE A 99 -11.58 7.88 0.82
C PHE A 99 -12.87 7.88 1.61
N GLU A 100 -13.88 7.19 1.10
CA GLU A 100 -15.16 6.95 1.77
C GLU A 100 -15.21 5.50 2.23
N TYR A 101 -15.23 5.30 3.54
CA TYR A 101 -15.21 3.99 4.19
C TYR A 101 -16.63 3.41 4.30
N PRO A 102 -16.79 2.07 4.44
CA PRO A 102 -18.10 1.44 4.53
C PRO A 102 -18.99 1.95 5.67
N ASN A 103 -18.39 2.46 6.74
CA ASN A 103 -19.10 3.06 7.87
C ASN A 103 -19.46 4.55 7.67
N GLY A 104 -19.24 5.10 6.48
CA GLY A 104 -19.47 6.50 6.17
C GLY A 104 -18.36 7.46 6.61
N TYR A 105 -17.31 6.97 7.28
CA TYR A 105 -16.14 7.80 7.61
C TYR A 105 -15.46 8.27 6.31
N LYS A 106 -15.05 9.55 6.29
CA LYS A 106 -14.43 10.18 5.13
C LYS A 106 -13.06 10.70 5.52
N GLU A 107 -12.05 10.26 4.79
CA GLU A 107 -10.67 10.66 5.03
C GLU A 107 -10.09 11.29 3.76
N LYS A 108 -9.70 12.56 3.85
CA LYS A 108 -9.13 13.29 2.71
C LYS A 108 -7.63 13.01 2.60
N VAL A 109 -7.14 12.93 1.37
CA VAL A 109 -5.70 12.92 1.08
C VAL A 109 -5.11 14.30 1.42
N LEU A 110 -4.16 14.33 2.36
CA LEU A 110 -3.49 15.55 2.80
C LEU A 110 -2.39 15.99 1.84
N LEU A 111 -1.63 15.05 1.28
CA LEU A 111 -0.57 15.33 0.30
C LEU A 111 -0.96 14.78 -1.07
N ASN A 112 -1.18 15.68 -2.03
CA ASN A 112 -1.44 15.31 -3.41
C ASN A 112 -0.54 16.08 -4.38
N LEU A 113 0.39 15.36 -5.01
CA LEU A 113 1.30 15.88 -6.03
C LEU A 113 1.03 15.29 -7.43
N HIS A 114 0.18 14.26 -7.57
CA HIS A 114 -0.01 13.57 -8.85
C HIS A 114 -1.38 12.92 -9.13
N LEU A 115 -2.27 12.81 -8.13
CA LEU A 115 -3.58 12.16 -8.30
C LEU A 115 -4.65 13.16 -8.73
#